data_AF-A0A0D6P5I8-F1
#
_entry.id   AF-A0A0D6P5I8-F1
#
_cell.length_a   1.000
_cell.length_b   1.000
_cell.length_c   1.000
_cell.angle_alpha   90.00
_cell.angle_beta   90.00
_cell.angle_gamma   90.00
#
_symmetry.space_group_name_H-M   'P 1'
#
loop_
_entity.id
_entity.type
_entity.pdbx_description
1 polymer ?
#
loop_
_entity_poly.entity_id
_entity_poly.type
_entity_poly.pdbx_seq_one_letter_code
_entity_poly.pdbx_strand_id
1 'polypeptide(L)'
;MSVVQPSVVHHMLIDVAADRPSRPMAEVVALDVMQGAAGHDGGVGYVDYFGYLPSCQAWLLVGWSGADRLRRRHAGEAVTIYFEGGRVRGRATCAFFSRPDIAGQGEGVVLLVRSAQRATGRLLSVEIDGGEGPQHFYASESIQHLRDGELTARTRAILQDAWADEGRQGIVNALNRGAYAGVDTVDALTDVFLALDEVIACPPEGVALIGWLLAKPGALDEVRLVCDNRSTPIDFEACVRVERRDVTDAVGRPHGITDAQCGFVVYLPHSVIEGETAYLEVATTGGQVGFMRLPQPRLRGTEAMRRMLGCFTLRYEQLEGAYDRVIGPAIRSINAERLARRPEVRSIAFGTEAIEPRASVIVPLYGRIDFMEYQLALLSGTGAPADVEYIFVLDDPGRTEQTVALAESAAERFGIPFRLLLLEHNVGYAPANNIGLAHARGEFVCFLNSDVFTEDPHWIERLIARLEADSSIGLIGPLLTFEDDTIQHDGMSYEVKRDFGNWLFPFHDNKGWRPSGLGVHRPIAITGACMVLRRSLAEQLGGFDEVYAIGDFEDSDLCLRARALGLDSAVDRDVRMYHLERKSQEAAGHSWRMNLTLYNAWVHQRRWGEALAAAHGLQPVGMPRAKETV
;
A
#
# COMPACT_ATOMS: atom_id res chain seq x y z
N MET A 1 -6.18 43.39 -17.27
CA MET A 1 -6.96 42.54 -18.20
C MET A 1 -7.90 41.70 -17.36
N SER A 2 -9.21 41.79 -17.60
CA SER A 2 -10.25 41.26 -16.70
C SER A 2 -11.18 40.28 -17.41
N VAL A 3 -11.77 39.39 -16.61
CA VAL A 3 -12.75 38.35 -16.94
C VAL A 3 -14.04 38.93 -17.54
N VAL A 4 -14.75 38.16 -18.40
CA VAL A 4 -16.22 37.93 -18.43
C VAL A 4 -16.57 36.82 -19.45
N GLN A 5 -17.70 36.13 -19.23
CA GLN A 5 -18.13 34.85 -19.83
C GLN A 5 -18.87 34.99 -21.18
N PRO A 6 -19.02 33.89 -21.96
CA PRO A 6 -20.01 33.79 -23.03
C PRO A 6 -21.35 33.24 -22.53
N SER A 7 -22.44 33.96 -22.83
CA SER A 7 -23.82 33.46 -22.77
C SER A 7 -24.60 33.97 -23.99
N VAL A 8 -25.81 33.43 -24.21
CA VAL A 8 -26.75 33.78 -25.29
C VAL A 8 -26.40 33.23 -26.69
N VAL A 9 -26.77 31.97 -26.93
CA VAL A 9 -27.61 31.62 -28.10
C VAL A 9 -28.68 30.62 -27.65
N HIS A 10 -29.82 31.15 -27.23
CA HIS A 10 -31.07 30.43 -26.98
C HIS A 10 -32.19 31.30 -27.56
N HIS A 11 -33.27 30.71 -28.08
CA HIS A 11 -34.35 31.30 -28.90
C HIS A 11 -34.14 31.37 -30.43
N MET A 12 -34.47 30.26 -31.08
CA MET A 12 -35.18 30.10 -32.37
C MET A 12 -35.33 28.56 -32.52
N LEU A 13 -36.51 27.94 -32.55
CA LEU A 13 -37.81 28.36 -33.07
C LEU A 13 -38.98 27.91 -32.16
N ILE A 14 -40.00 28.77 -32.03
CA ILE A 14 -41.36 28.44 -31.58
C ILE A 14 -42.33 29.11 -32.59
N ASP A 15 -43.55 28.56 -32.71
CA ASP A 15 -44.69 29.03 -33.51
C ASP A 15 -44.62 28.86 -35.04
N VAL A 16 -45.12 27.71 -35.54
CA VAL A 16 -46.36 27.65 -36.37
C VAL A 16 -47.02 26.28 -36.19
N ALA A 17 -48.22 26.21 -35.60
CA ALA A 17 -49.31 25.30 -36.00
C ALA A 17 -50.57 25.47 -35.12
N ALA A 18 -51.51 26.29 -35.56
CA ALA A 18 -52.88 26.25 -35.05
C ALA A 18 -53.76 25.40 -35.99
N ASP A 19 -54.53 24.49 -35.38
CA ASP A 19 -55.77 23.88 -35.90
C ASP A 19 -55.71 23.01 -37.19
N ARG A 20 -55.58 21.67 -37.03
CA ARG A 20 -56.35 20.61 -37.73
C ARG A 20 -55.95 19.18 -37.28
N PRO A 21 -56.78 18.14 -37.51
CA PRO A 21 -56.73 16.89 -36.73
C PRO A 21 -55.78 15.79 -37.24
N SER A 22 -55.18 15.09 -36.26
CA SER A 22 -54.70 13.69 -36.27
C SER A 22 -53.89 13.15 -37.47
N ARG A 23 -52.57 13.05 -37.28
CA ARG A 23 -51.69 12.00 -37.87
C ARG A 23 -50.90 11.28 -36.77
N PRO A 24 -50.37 10.06 -37.00
CA PRO A 24 -49.64 9.31 -35.98
C PRO A 24 -48.34 10.01 -35.57
N MET A 25 -48.11 10.15 -34.26
CA MET A 25 -47.03 10.98 -33.71
C MET A 25 -45.61 10.48 -34.03
N ALA A 26 -45.46 9.21 -34.43
CA ALA A 26 -44.16 8.60 -34.75
C ALA A 26 -43.56 9.09 -36.09
N GLU A 27 -44.37 9.40 -37.10
CA GLU A 27 -43.88 9.86 -38.41
C GLU A 27 -43.38 11.32 -38.37
N VAL A 28 -43.92 12.14 -37.47
CA VAL A 28 -43.61 13.58 -37.40
C VAL A 28 -42.26 13.82 -36.71
N VAL A 29 -41.97 13.10 -35.62
CA VAL A 29 -40.68 13.22 -34.91
C VAL A 29 -39.50 12.81 -35.80
N ALA A 30 -39.69 11.81 -36.66
CA ALA A 30 -38.67 11.42 -37.64
C ALA A 30 -38.39 12.52 -38.68
N LEU A 31 -39.41 13.25 -39.15
CA LEU A 31 -39.24 14.26 -40.19
C LEU A 31 -38.66 15.59 -39.68
N ASP A 32 -39.10 16.08 -38.53
CA ASP A 32 -38.65 17.38 -38.01
C ASP A 32 -37.20 17.32 -37.49
N VAL A 33 -36.76 16.17 -36.94
CA VAL A 33 -35.35 15.96 -36.55
C VAL A 33 -34.43 15.88 -37.79
N MET A 34 -34.92 15.32 -38.91
CA MET A 34 -34.15 15.22 -40.17
C MET A 34 -33.85 16.60 -40.79
N GLN A 35 -34.72 17.60 -40.61
CA GLN A 35 -34.48 18.95 -41.16
C GLN A 35 -33.49 19.78 -40.35
N GLY A 36 -33.33 19.51 -39.04
CA GLY A 36 -32.32 20.15 -38.20
C GLY A 36 -30.89 19.64 -38.42
N ALA A 37 -30.73 18.39 -38.90
CA ALA A 37 -29.43 17.75 -39.08
C ALA A 37 -28.68 18.16 -40.37
N ALA A 38 -29.33 18.88 -41.30
CA ALA A 38 -28.84 19.15 -42.65
C ALA A 38 -27.64 20.14 -42.76
N GLY A 39 -26.91 20.39 -41.66
CA GLY A 39 -25.82 21.36 -41.60
C GLY A 39 -24.69 21.02 -40.63
N HIS A 40 -24.50 19.75 -40.24
CA HIS A 40 -23.38 19.31 -39.41
C HIS A 40 -22.62 18.17 -40.10
N ASP A 41 -21.32 18.37 -40.39
CA ASP A 41 -20.41 17.43 -41.09
C ASP A 41 -20.01 16.19 -40.24
N GLY A 42 -20.69 15.94 -39.13
CA GLY A 42 -20.50 14.79 -38.24
C GLY A 42 -21.56 13.71 -38.49
N GLY A 43 -21.16 12.44 -38.45
CA GLY A 43 -22.14 11.34 -38.51
C GLY A 43 -23.09 11.41 -37.30
N VAL A 44 -24.40 11.54 -37.54
CA VAL A 44 -25.41 11.66 -36.49
C VAL A 44 -26.02 10.30 -36.18
N GLY A 45 -26.19 10.01 -34.88
CA GLY A 45 -27.01 8.90 -34.39
C GLY A 45 -28.05 9.35 -33.36
N TYR A 46 -28.90 8.43 -32.93
CA TYR A 46 -29.92 8.67 -31.93
C TYR A 46 -30.02 7.50 -30.94
N VAL A 47 -30.38 7.79 -29.68
CA VAL A 47 -30.63 6.77 -28.64
C VAL A 47 -32.13 6.65 -28.40
N ASP A 48 -32.68 5.46 -28.61
CA ASP A 48 -34.11 5.16 -28.39
C ASP A 48 -34.41 4.93 -26.90
N TYR A 49 -33.52 4.19 -26.22
CA TYR A 49 -33.59 3.93 -24.79
C TYR A 49 -32.22 3.56 -24.21
N PHE A 50 -32.08 3.71 -22.89
CA PHE A 50 -30.86 3.38 -22.17
C PHE A 50 -31.15 2.87 -20.76
N GLY A 51 -30.12 2.34 -20.10
CA GLY A 51 -30.10 2.20 -18.65
C GLY A 51 -28.79 1.60 -18.15
N TYR A 52 -28.71 1.39 -16.84
CA TYR A 52 -27.53 0.82 -16.19
C TYR A 52 -27.76 -0.64 -15.83
N LEU A 53 -26.80 -1.50 -16.18
CA LEU A 53 -26.72 -2.91 -15.81
C LEU A 53 -25.79 -3.07 -14.60
N PRO A 54 -26.31 -3.30 -13.38
CA PRO A 54 -25.47 -3.47 -12.20
C PRO A 54 -24.59 -4.72 -12.27
N SER A 55 -25.09 -5.80 -12.90
CA SER A 55 -24.42 -7.10 -12.99
C SER A 55 -23.10 -7.11 -13.76
N CYS A 56 -22.87 -6.13 -14.63
CA CYS A 56 -21.63 -6.02 -15.41
C CYS A 56 -21.02 -4.61 -15.40
N GLN A 57 -21.50 -3.76 -14.47
CA GLN A 57 -21.10 -2.35 -14.29
C GLN A 57 -20.99 -1.60 -15.63
N ALA A 58 -22.10 -1.57 -16.38
CA ALA A 58 -22.13 -1.01 -17.71
C ALA A 58 -23.41 -0.21 -17.98
N TRP A 59 -23.27 0.86 -18.75
CA TRP A 59 -24.40 1.52 -19.40
C TRP A 59 -24.72 0.81 -20.70
N LEU A 60 -25.98 0.39 -20.86
CA LEU A 60 -26.49 -0.18 -22.10
C LEU A 60 -27.38 0.85 -22.78
N LEU A 61 -27.06 1.19 -24.03
CA LEU A 61 -27.78 2.17 -24.83
C LEU A 61 -28.15 1.52 -26.16
N VAL A 62 -29.40 1.68 -26.59
CA VAL A 62 -29.91 1.14 -27.84
C VAL A 62 -30.46 2.27 -28.70
N GLY A 63 -30.14 2.24 -29.98
CA GLY A 63 -30.48 3.31 -30.90
C GLY A 63 -30.13 2.98 -32.34
N TRP A 64 -29.79 4.01 -33.10
CA TRP A 64 -29.36 3.88 -34.49
C TRP A 64 -28.28 4.91 -34.87
N SER A 65 -27.52 4.62 -35.92
CA SER A 65 -26.47 5.47 -36.49
C SER A 65 -26.76 5.73 -37.97
N GLY A 66 -26.54 6.96 -38.43
CA GLY A 66 -26.52 7.27 -39.87
C GLY A 66 -25.52 6.42 -40.65
N ALA A 67 -25.88 6.06 -41.88
CA ALA A 67 -25.14 5.11 -42.70
C ALA A 67 -23.90 5.74 -43.39
N ASP A 68 -22.77 5.84 -42.67
CA ASP A 68 -21.46 5.50 -43.28
C ASP A 68 -20.25 5.35 -42.34
N ARG A 69 -20.26 5.90 -41.11
CA ARG A 69 -19.04 5.99 -40.28
C ARG A 69 -18.76 4.83 -39.30
N LEU A 70 -19.77 4.11 -38.83
CA LEU A 70 -19.59 3.02 -37.85
C LEU A 70 -19.23 1.65 -38.47
N ARG A 71 -18.85 1.61 -39.75
CA ARG A 71 -18.57 0.36 -40.48
C ARG A 71 -17.49 -0.49 -39.78
N ARG A 72 -17.96 -1.52 -39.07
CA ARG A 72 -17.18 -2.67 -38.52
C ARG A 72 -16.14 -2.32 -37.46
N ARG A 73 -16.52 -1.54 -36.44
CA ARG A 73 -15.78 -1.44 -35.18
C ARG A 73 -16.59 -2.09 -34.05
N HIS A 74 -16.10 -3.21 -33.51
CA HIS A 74 -16.89 -4.09 -32.64
C HIS A 74 -16.57 -3.92 -31.14
N ALA A 75 -15.37 -3.48 -30.77
CA ALA A 75 -14.97 -3.27 -29.38
C ALA A 75 -13.85 -2.24 -29.19
N GLY A 76 -13.89 -1.53 -28.06
CA GLY A 76 -12.72 -0.87 -27.47
C GLY A 76 -12.63 0.64 -27.66
N GLU A 77 -13.55 1.27 -28.40
CA GLU A 77 -13.57 2.72 -28.59
C GLU A 77 -13.89 3.45 -27.28
N ALA A 78 -13.26 4.61 -27.07
CA ALA A 78 -13.53 5.46 -25.91
C ALA A 78 -14.87 6.16 -26.10
N VAL A 79 -15.71 6.14 -25.07
CA VAL A 79 -17.05 6.73 -25.10
C VAL A 79 -17.23 7.65 -23.91
N THR A 80 -17.74 8.86 -24.17
CA THR A 80 -18.25 9.77 -23.15
C THR A 80 -19.78 9.87 -23.27
N ILE A 81 -20.48 9.51 -22.20
CA ILE A 81 -21.93 9.64 -22.06
C ILE A 81 -22.21 10.89 -21.22
N TYR A 82 -23.02 11.81 -21.71
CA TYR A 82 -23.36 13.06 -21.04
C TYR A 82 -24.77 13.01 -20.45
N PHE A 83 -24.90 13.33 -19.17
CA PHE A 83 -26.15 13.45 -18.43
C PHE A 83 -26.26 14.85 -17.80
N GLU A 84 -27.47 15.25 -17.41
CA GLU A 84 -27.69 16.51 -16.67
C GLU A 84 -26.89 16.58 -15.36
N GLY A 85 -26.72 15.45 -14.66
CA GLY A 85 -25.94 15.33 -13.42
C GLY A 85 -24.45 15.06 -13.59
N GLY A 86 -23.91 15.04 -14.82
CA GLY A 86 -22.47 14.84 -15.08
C GLY A 86 -22.19 13.96 -16.30
N ARG A 87 -20.92 13.61 -16.51
CA ARG A 87 -20.48 12.73 -17.62
C ARG A 87 -19.90 11.41 -17.11
N VAL A 88 -20.16 10.34 -17.83
CA VAL A 88 -19.58 9.00 -17.64
C VAL A 88 -18.60 8.74 -18.77
N ARG A 89 -17.42 8.18 -18.46
CA ARG A 89 -16.48 7.69 -19.46
C ARG A 89 -16.30 6.17 -19.34
N GLY A 90 -16.10 5.51 -20.47
CA GLY A 90 -15.87 4.07 -20.55
C GLY A 90 -15.38 3.63 -21.92
N ARG A 91 -15.33 2.31 -22.14
CA ARG A 91 -15.13 1.72 -23.48
C ARG A 91 -16.40 0.99 -23.92
N ALA A 92 -16.74 1.12 -25.20
CA ALA A 92 -17.89 0.44 -25.78
C ALA A 92 -17.55 -0.92 -26.38
N THR A 93 -18.47 -1.87 -26.22
CA THR A 93 -18.71 -2.98 -27.15
C THR A 93 -19.94 -2.64 -27.98
N CYS A 94 -19.87 -2.81 -29.30
CA CYS A 94 -20.89 -2.38 -30.24
C CYS A 94 -21.44 -3.59 -31.00
N ALA A 95 -22.76 -3.76 -31.01
CA ALA A 95 -23.45 -4.75 -31.85
C ALA A 95 -24.46 -4.07 -32.76
N PHE A 96 -24.56 -4.51 -34.01
CA PHE A 96 -25.40 -3.87 -35.03
C PHE A 96 -26.53 -4.76 -35.50
N PHE A 97 -27.64 -4.15 -35.90
CA PHE A 97 -28.85 -4.86 -36.31
C PHE A 97 -29.63 -4.10 -37.40
N SER A 98 -30.42 -4.84 -38.17
CA SER A 98 -31.26 -4.25 -39.20
C SER A 98 -32.43 -3.48 -38.58
N ARG A 99 -32.69 -2.26 -39.08
CA ARG A 99 -33.84 -1.42 -38.71
C ARG A 99 -34.68 -1.11 -39.96
N PRO A 100 -35.71 -1.93 -40.26
CA PRO A 100 -36.52 -1.76 -41.48
C PRO A 100 -37.28 -0.43 -41.56
N ASP A 101 -37.55 0.19 -40.41
CA ASP A 101 -38.23 1.48 -40.23
C ASP A 101 -37.40 2.69 -40.69
N ILE A 102 -36.07 2.55 -40.78
CA ILE A 102 -35.13 3.58 -41.26
C ILE A 102 -34.23 3.05 -42.40
N ALA A 103 -34.73 2.07 -43.16
CA ALA A 103 -33.98 1.38 -44.20
C ALA A 103 -33.40 2.37 -45.23
N GLY A 104 -32.07 2.33 -45.41
CA GLY A 104 -31.34 3.24 -46.31
C GLY A 104 -30.91 4.57 -45.68
N GLN A 105 -31.26 4.85 -44.42
CA GLN A 105 -30.82 6.04 -43.68
C GLN A 105 -29.80 5.71 -42.59
N GLY A 106 -29.86 4.51 -42.02
CA GLY A 106 -28.97 4.10 -40.93
C GLY A 106 -29.05 2.62 -40.58
N GLU A 107 -28.28 2.25 -39.56
CA GLU A 107 -28.19 0.91 -38.98
C GLU A 107 -28.53 0.97 -37.49
N GLY A 108 -29.21 -0.04 -36.95
CA GLY A 108 -29.46 -0.14 -35.52
C GLY A 108 -28.17 -0.47 -34.77
N VAL A 109 -27.96 0.12 -33.60
CA VAL A 109 -26.78 -0.12 -32.76
C VAL A 109 -27.16 -0.35 -31.30
N VAL A 110 -26.47 -1.30 -30.68
CA VAL A 110 -26.45 -1.55 -29.23
C VAL A 110 -25.05 -1.23 -28.73
N LEU A 111 -24.95 -0.29 -27.79
CA LEU A 111 -23.72 0.14 -27.14
C LEU A 111 -23.71 -0.37 -25.70
N LEU A 112 -22.74 -1.21 -25.36
CA LEU A 112 -22.45 -1.59 -23.97
C LEU A 112 -21.18 -0.85 -23.52
N VAL A 113 -21.35 0.24 -22.78
CA VAL A 113 -20.26 1.07 -22.27
C VAL A 113 -19.90 0.64 -20.85
N ARG A 114 -18.78 -0.07 -20.69
CA ARG A 114 -18.29 -0.49 -19.36
C ARG A 114 -17.81 0.73 -18.57
N SER A 115 -18.48 1.00 -17.45
CA SER A 115 -18.11 2.04 -16.50
C SER A 115 -18.92 1.87 -15.21
N ALA A 116 -18.25 1.76 -14.07
CA ALA A 116 -18.91 1.70 -12.76
C ALA A 116 -19.49 3.06 -12.32
N GLN A 117 -19.14 4.14 -13.03
CA GLN A 117 -19.60 5.49 -12.72
C GLN A 117 -21.09 5.63 -13.07
N ARG A 118 -21.91 5.89 -12.05
CA ARG A 118 -23.31 6.27 -12.22
C ARG A 118 -23.42 7.80 -12.27
N ALA A 119 -23.98 8.32 -13.35
CA ALA A 119 -24.47 9.69 -13.41
C ALA A 119 -26.00 9.71 -13.24
N THR A 120 -26.53 10.86 -12.82
CA THR A 120 -27.95 11.07 -12.54
C THR A 120 -28.56 12.11 -13.49
N GLY A 121 -29.89 12.18 -13.52
CA GLY A 121 -30.62 13.04 -14.46
C GLY A 121 -30.82 12.42 -15.83
N ARG A 122 -31.31 13.20 -16.79
CA ARG A 122 -31.61 12.74 -18.16
C ARG A 122 -30.34 12.57 -18.98
N LEU A 123 -30.36 11.61 -19.92
CA LEU A 123 -29.33 11.48 -20.95
C LEU A 123 -29.42 12.67 -21.91
N LEU A 124 -28.28 13.32 -22.18
CA LEU A 124 -28.16 14.45 -23.10
C LEU A 124 -27.62 14.00 -24.46
N SER A 125 -26.49 13.30 -24.45
CA SER A 125 -25.83 12.80 -25.66
C SER A 125 -24.81 11.70 -25.33
N VAL A 126 -24.35 11.01 -26.38
CA VAL A 126 -23.22 10.08 -26.34
C VAL A 126 -22.21 10.52 -27.40
N GLU A 127 -20.93 10.48 -27.06
CA GLU A 127 -19.82 10.79 -27.95
C GLU A 127 -18.88 9.59 -27.98
N ILE A 128 -18.61 9.06 -29.18
CA ILE A 128 -17.67 7.95 -29.42
C ILE A 128 -16.45 8.50 -30.14
N ASP A 129 -15.26 8.36 -29.54
CA ASP A 129 -13.99 8.80 -30.13
C ASP A 129 -13.55 7.83 -31.25
N GLY A 130 -14.04 8.09 -32.46
CA GLY A 130 -13.66 7.37 -33.67
C GLY A 130 -12.34 7.86 -34.26
N GLY A 131 -11.61 6.95 -34.94
CA GLY A 131 -10.32 7.26 -35.58
C GLY A 131 -10.38 8.26 -36.75
N GLU A 132 -11.58 8.61 -37.22
CA GLU A 132 -11.84 9.60 -38.27
C GLU A 132 -12.63 10.81 -37.74
N GLY A 133 -12.68 10.99 -36.41
CA GLY A 133 -13.40 12.04 -35.70
C GLY A 133 -14.50 11.49 -34.77
N PRO A 134 -14.95 12.30 -33.78
CA PRO A 134 -15.98 11.88 -32.83
C PRO A 134 -17.33 11.69 -33.53
N GLN A 135 -18.06 10.65 -33.12
CA GLN A 135 -19.43 10.40 -33.55
C GLN A 135 -20.41 10.71 -32.41
N HIS A 136 -21.46 11.47 -32.71
CA HIS A 136 -22.43 11.95 -31.73
C HIS A 136 -23.79 11.27 -31.87
N PHE A 137 -24.31 10.76 -30.75
CA PHE A 137 -25.68 10.28 -30.61
C PHE A 137 -26.46 11.24 -29.74
N TYR A 138 -27.65 11.64 -30.21
CA TYR A 138 -28.55 12.51 -29.46
C TYR A 138 -29.64 11.69 -28.74
N ALA A 139 -30.14 12.24 -27.64
CA ALA A 139 -31.26 11.69 -26.90
C ALA A 139 -32.46 12.64 -26.98
N SER A 140 -33.68 12.12 -27.09
CA SER A 140 -34.88 12.95 -27.02
C SER A 140 -35.14 13.43 -25.59
N GLU A 141 -35.97 14.47 -25.44
CA GLU A 141 -36.50 14.85 -24.12
C GLU A 141 -37.38 13.75 -23.51
N SER A 142 -37.93 12.87 -24.35
CA SER A 142 -38.81 11.75 -24.00
C SER A 142 -38.11 10.39 -23.86
N ILE A 143 -36.77 10.36 -23.83
CA ILE A 143 -35.99 9.13 -23.86
C ILE A 143 -36.28 8.19 -22.67
N GLN A 144 -36.42 6.90 -22.95
CA GLN A 144 -36.75 5.91 -21.92
C GLN A 144 -35.50 5.46 -21.15
N HIS A 145 -35.45 5.76 -19.85
CA HIS A 145 -34.51 5.13 -18.91
C HIS A 145 -35.15 3.85 -18.36
N LEU A 146 -34.71 2.69 -18.85
CA LEU A 146 -35.25 1.38 -18.47
C LEU A 146 -34.53 0.80 -17.25
N ARG A 147 -35.28 0.04 -16.44
CA ARG A 147 -34.73 -0.75 -15.33
C ARG A 147 -34.12 -2.05 -15.87
N ASP A 148 -33.05 -2.53 -15.24
CA ASP A 148 -32.25 -3.71 -15.61
C ASP A 148 -33.06 -4.86 -16.26
N GLY A 149 -34.04 -5.44 -15.56
CA GLY A 149 -34.80 -6.58 -16.10
C GLY A 149 -35.55 -6.29 -17.40
N GLU A 150 -36.06 -5.07 -17.60
CA GLU A 150 -36.73 -4.65 -18.83
C GLU A 150 -35.72 -4.31 -19.94
N LEU A 151 -34.65 -3.59 -19.57
CA LEU A 151 -33.53 -3.23 -20.43
C LEU A 151 -32.86 -4.48 -21.04
N THR A 152 -32.57 -5.46 -20.19
CA THR A 152 -32.00 -6.77 -20.54
C THR A 152 -32.97 -7.57 -21.42
N ALA A 153 -34.27 -7.61 -21.10
CA ALA A 153 -35.26 -8.33 -21.90
C ALA A 153 -35.43 -7.74 -23.31
N ARG A 154 -35.61 -6.41 -23.43
CA ARG A 154 -35.75 -5.73 -24.74
C ARG A 154 -34.49 -5.87 -25.59
N THR A 155 -33.31 -5.69 -24.99
CA THR A 155 -32.05 -5.78 -25.74
C THR A 155 -31.73 -7.22 -26.17
N ARG A 156 -32.08 -8.21 -25.34
CA ARG A 156 -31.96 -9.64 -25.71
C ARG A 156 -32.79 -9.99 -26.95
N ALA A 157 -33.98 -9.43 -27.09
CA ALA A 157 -34.81 -9.63 -28.30
C ALA A 157 -34.12 -9.06 -29.54
N ILE A 158 -33.59 -7.84 -29.49
CA ILE A 158 -32.83 -7.23 -30.59
C ILE A 158 -31.58 -8.06 -30.95
N LEU A 159 -30.87 -8.56 -29.94
CA LEU A 159 -29.67 -9.40 -30.13
C LEU A 159 -29.97 -10.81 -30.67
N GLN A 160 -31.22 -11.19 -30.94
CA GLN A 160 -31.54 -12.40 -31.71
C GLN A 160 -31.31 -12.17 -33.21
N ASP A 161 -31.73 -11.02 -33.72
CA ASP A 161 -31.67 -10.63 -35.14
C ASP A 161 -30.47 -9.73 -35.50
N ALA A 162 -29.68 -9.30 -34.50
CA ALA A 162 -28.41 -8.61 -34.69
C ALA A 162 -27.39 -9.45 -35.49
N TRP A 163 -26.45 -8.79 -36.18
CA TRP A 163 -25.44 -9.49 -36.97
C TRP A 163 -24.52 -10.35 -36.10
N ALA A 164 -24.15 -11.52 -36.62
CA ALA A 164 -23.30 -12.47 -35.91
C ALA A 164 -21.83 -12.01 -35.97
N ASP A 165 -21.44 -11.18 -35.01
CA ASP A 165 -20.08 -10.67 -34.83
C ASP A 165 -19.62 -10.75 -33.35
N GLU A 166 -18.34 -10.44 -33.11
CA GLU A 166 -17.73 -10.46 -31.77
C GLU A 166 -18.40 -9.46 -30.81
N GLY A 167 -18.91 -8.33 -31.34
CA GLY A 167 -19.62 -7.33 -30.57
C GLY A 167 -20.96 -7.85 -30.05
N ARG A 168 -21.76 -8.48 -30.91
CA ARG A 168 -22.99 -9.19 -30.51
C ARG A 168 -22.69 -10.22 -29.43
N GLN A 169 -21.68 -11.07 -29.63
CA GLN A 169 -21.34 -12.10 -28.65
C GLN A 169 -20.88 -11.49 -27.31
N GLY A 170 -20.08 -10.42 -27.34
CA GLY A 170 -19.63 -9.69 -26.15
C GLY A 170 -20.79 -9.10 -25.34
N ILE A 171 -21.79 -8.50 -25.99
CA ILE A 171 -22.98 -7.96 -25.31
C ILE A 171 -23.90 -9.08 -24.81
N VAL A 172 -24.11 -10.15 -25.58
CA VAL A 172 -24.86 -11.33 -25.12
C VAL A 172 -24.21 -11.94 -23.88
N ASN A 173 -22.87 -12.07 -23.86
CA ASN A 173 -22.12 -12.55 -22.69
C ASN A 173 -22.30 -11.61 -21.49
N ALA A 174 -22.23 -10.28 -21.69
CA ALA A 174 -22.47 -9.30 -20.63
C ALA A 174 -23.89 -9.36 -20.04
N LEU A 175 -24.92 -9.53 -20.89
CA LEU A 175 -26.32 -9.72 -20.48
C LEU A 175 -26.61 -11.10 -19.87
N ASN A 176 -25.66 -12.05 -19.97
CA ASN A 176 -25.70 -13.34 -19.30
C ASN A 176 -24.85 -13.39 -18.02
N ARG A 177 -24.04 -12.35 -17.71
CA ARG A 177 -23.39 -12.23 -16.40
C ARG A 177 -24.47 -12.03 -15.35
N GLY A 178 -24.67 -13.03 -14.49
CA GLY A 178 -25.54 -12.91 -13.32
C GLY A 178 -24.99 -11.84 -12.37
N ALA A 179 -25.86 -11.15 -11.63
CA ALA A 179 -25.40 -10.28 -10.55
C ALA A 179 -24.91 -11.12 -9.36
N TYR A 180 -23.93 -10.61 -8.60
CA TYR A 180 -23.56 -11.22 -7.33
C TYR A 180 -24.75 -11.17 -6.35
N ALA A 181 -25.29 -12.34 -6.02
CA ALA A 181 -26.48 -12.49 -5.17
C ALA A 181 -26.15 -12.71 -3.68
N GLY A 182 -24.92 -12.38 -3.24
CA GLY A 182 -24.44 -12.66 -1.88
C GLY A 182 -24.07 -14.13 -1.62
N VAL A 183 -23.97 -14.94 -2.67
CA VAL A 183 -23.65 -16.38 -2.62
C VAL A 183 -22.46 -16.66 -3.52
N ASP A 184 -21.55 -17.50 -3.05
CA ASP A 184 -20.35 -17.88 -3.80
C ASP A 184 -20.70 -18.90 -4.88
N THR A 185 -20.21 -18.66 -6.09
CA THR A 185 -20.46 -19.48 -7.30
C THR A 185 -19.19 -19.83 -8.06
N VAL A 186 -18.01 -19.44 -7.56
CA VAL A 186 -16.72 -19.76 -8.17
C VAL A 186 -16.49 -21.27 -8.31
N ASP A 187 -16.97 -22.08 -7.36
CA ASP A 187 -16.87 -23.55 -7.41
C ASP A 187 -17.73 -24.20 -8.52
N ALA A 188 -18.62 -23.42 -9.17
CA ALA A 188 -19.38 -23.87 -10.34
C ALA A 188 -18.62 -23.66 -11.67
N LEU A 189 -17.48 -22.98 -11.65
CA LEU A 189 -16.61 -22.84 -12.81
C LEU A 189 -15.91 -24.18 -13.10
N THR A 190 -15.85 -24.57 -14.37
CA THR A 190 -15.41 -25.92 -14.75
C THR A 190 -13.90 -26.02 -14.97
N ASP A 191 -13.26 -24.91 -15.35
CA ASP A 191 -11.86 -24.86 -15.81
C ASP A 191 -11.00 -23.83 -15.06
N VAL A 192 -11.56 -23.18 -14.03
CA VAL A 192 -10.91 -22.17 -13.18
C VAL A 192 -11.28 -22.43 -11.72
N PHE A 193 -10.28 -22.49 -10.85
CA PHE A 193 -10.38 -22.74 -9.41
C PHE A 193 -9.61 -21.65 -8.68
N LEU A 194 -10.24 -20.97 -7.73
CA LEU A 194 -9.64 -19.88 -6.97
C LEU A 194 -10.06 -20.01 -5.51
N ALA A 195 -9.15 -19.73 -4.57
CA ALA A 195 -9.52 -19.46 -3.19
C ALA A 195 -8.59 -18.44 -2.53
N LEU A 196 -9.10 -17.79 -1.48
CA LEU A 196 -8.36 -16.85 -0.64
C LEU A 196 -8.00 -17.53 0.70
N ASP A 197 -6.71 -17.49 1.04
CA ASP A 197 -6.19 -17.92 2.34
C ASP A 197 -6.27 -16.80 3.39
N GLU A 198 -6.18 -15.53 2.98
CA GLU A 198 -6.26 -14.36 3.86
C GLU A 198 -6.66 -13.09 3.09
N VAL A 199 -7.35 -12.18 3.78
CA VAL A 199 -7.60 -10.80 3.34
C VAL A 199 -7.09 -9.84 4.42
N ILE A 200 -6.17 -8.95 4.05
CA ILE A 200 -5.52 -8.01 4.96
C ILE A 200 -5.91 -6.58 4.57
N ALA A 201 -6.58 -5.87 5.46
CA ALA A 201 -6.83 -4.44 5.28
C ALA A 201 -5.49 -3.68 5.28
N CYS A 202 -5.33 -2.76 4.33
CA CYS A 202 -4.15 -1.90 4.22
C CYS A 202 -4.63 -0.43 4.12
N PRO A 203 -5.16 0.16 5.21
CA PRO A 203 -5.74 1.50 5.18
C PRO A 203 -4.66 2.60 4.99
N PRO A 204 -5.05 3.81 4.55
CA PRO A 204 -6.42 4.28 4.37
C PRO A 204 -7.13 3.72 3.13
N GLU A 205 -6.41 3.17 2.15
CA GLU A 205 -6.96 3.01 0.79
C GLU A 205 -6.80 1.62 0.15
N GLY A 206 -6.07 0.67 0.73
CA GLY A 206 -5.73 -0.60 0.07
C GLY A 206 -6.25 -1.87 0.75
N VAL A 207 -6.12 -2.98 0.03
CA VAL A 207 -6.25 -4.34 0.56
C VAL A 207 -5.14 -5.22 -0.02
N ALA A 208 -4.60 -6.13 0.79
CA ALA A 208 -3.76 -7.22 0.31
C ALA A 208 -4.53 -8.54 0.35
N LEU A 209 -4.45 -9.32 -0.73
CA LEU A 209 -5.07 -10.64 -0.85
C LEU A 209 -3.97 -11.70 -0.93
N ILE A 210 -4.13 -12.77 -0.15
CA ILE A 210 -3.27 -13.96 -0.18
C ILE A 210 -4.16 -15.14 -0.55
N GLY A 211 -3.77 -15.92 -1.56
CA GLY A 211 -4.58 -17.05 -2.02
C GLY A 211 -3.90 -17.86 -3.12
N TRP A 212 -4.71 -18.58 -3.89
CA TRP A 212 -4.25 -19.36 -5.03
C TRP A 212 -5.28 -19.37 -6.17
N LEU A 213 -4.78 -19.55 -7.39
CA LEU A 213 -5.55 -19.59 -8.63
C LEU A 213 -4.95 -20.65 -9.57
N LEU A 214 -5.77 -21.64 -9.92
CA LEU A 214 -5.48 -22.65 -10.94
C LEU A 214 -6.48 -22.47 -12.09
N ALA A 215 -5.99 -22.37 -13.32
CA ALA A 215 -6.83 -22.35 -14.51
C ALA A 215 -6.25 -23.28 -15.58
N LYS A 216 -7.11 -23.89 -16.41
CA LYS A 216 -6.61 -24.52 -17.64
C LYS A 216 -6.06 -23.44 -18.58
N PRO A 217 -5.03 -23.76 -19.41
CA PRO A 217 -4.46 -22.79 -20.34
C PRO A 217 -5.52 -22.12 -21.21
N GLY A 218 -5.62 -20.79 -21.14
CA GLY A 218 -6.60 -19.99 -21.89
C GLY A 218 -8.04 -20.04 -21.38
N ALA A 219 -8.33 -20.65 -20.22
CA ALA A 219 -9.69 -20.69 -19.66
C ALA A 219 -10.07 -19.43 -18.86
N LEU A 220 -9.11 -18.75 -18.25
CA LEU A 220 -9.32 -17.50 -17.52
C LEU A 220 -9.36 -16.31 -18.48
N ASP A 221 -10.39 -15.47 -18.35
CA ASP A 221 -10.48 -14.15 -19.01
C ASP A 221 -9.92 -13.07 -18.07
N GLU A 222 -10.49 -12.95 -16.87
CA GLU A 222 -10.14 -11.88 -15.93
C GLU A 222 -10.58 -12.23 -14.50
N VAL A 223 -9.89 -11.70 -13.49
CA VAL A 223 -10.40 -11.60 -12.11
C VAL A 223 -10.44 -10.14 -11.70
N ARG A 224 -11.53 -9.71 -11.07
CA ARG A 224 -11.67 -8.37 -10.49
C ARG A 224 -12.06 -8.45 -9.02
N LEU A 225 -11.48 -7.59 -8.21
CA LEU A 225 -12.05 -7.24 -6.90
C LEU A 225 -13.13 -6.18 -7.11
N VAL A 226 -14.36 -6.48 -6.70
CA VAL A 226 -15.48 -5.53 -6.66
C VAL A 226 -15.74 -5.14 -5.21
N CYS A 227 -15.79 -3.82 -4.95
CA CYS A 227 -16.15 -3.24 -3.65
C CYS A 227 -17.25 -2.19 -3.91
N ASP A 228 -18.49 -2.49 -3.55
CA ASP A 228 -19.69 -1.69 -3.85
C ASP A 228 -19.78 -1.21 -5.32
N ASN A 229 -19.36 0.04 -5.60
CA ASN A 229 -19.36 0.64 -6.94
C ASN A 229 -17.94 0.81 -7.54
N ARG A 230 -16.91 0.20 -6.95
CA ARG A 230 -15.54 0.15 -7.46
C ARG A 230 -15.24 -1.25 -7.98
N SER A 231 -14.39 -1.35 -9.00
CA SER A 231 -13.95 -2.63 -9.57
C SER A 231 -12.52 -2.51 -10.04
N THR A 232 -11.64 -3.34 -9.47
CA THR A 232 -10.19 -3.31 -9.65
C THR A 232 -9.75 -4.64 -10.26
N PRO A 233 -9.20 -4.67 -11.49
CA PRO A 233 -8.68 -5.89 -12.08
C PRO A 233 -7.43 -6.37 -11.33
N ILE A 234 -7.25 -7.69 -11.23
CA ILE A 234 -6.10 -8.33 -10.59
C ILE A 234 -5.14 -8.81 -11.69
N ASP A 235 -3.98 -8.16 -11.78
CA ASP A 235 -2.89 -8.57 -12.68
C ASP A 235 -2.02 -9.65 -12.00
N PHE A 236 -2.23 -10.92 -12.37
CA PHE A 236 -1.49 -12.06 -11.81
C PHE A 236 -0.03 -12.17 -12.28
N GLU A 237 0.41 -11.37 -13.27
CA GLU A 237 1.82 -11.23 -13.66
C GLU A 237 2.53 -10.18 -12.79
N ALA A 238 1.78 -9.25 -12.18
CA ALA A 238 2.31 -8.27 -11.22
C ALA A 238 2.32 -8.78 -9.77
N CYS A 239 1.62 -9.88 -9.47
CA CYS A 239 1.58 -10.53 -8.16
C CYS A 239 2.92 -11.14 -7.74
N VAL A 240 3.13 -11.28 -6.42
CA VAL A 240 4.14 -12.21 -5.89
C VAL A 240 3.59 -13.62 -6.02
N ARG A 241 4.19 -14.44 -6.89
CA ARG A 241 3.84 -15.85 -7.05
C ARG A 241 4.48 -16.71 -5.97
N VAL A 242 3.73 -17.71 -5.50
CA VAL A 242 4.09 -18.59 -4.38
C VAL A 242 3.89 -20.05 -4.77
N GLU A 243 4.85 -20.90 -4.41
CA GLU A 243 4.75 -22.33 -4.69
C GLU A 243 3.75 -23.02 -3.74
N ARG A 244 2.74 -23.69 -4.31
CA ARG A 244 1.64 -24.34 -3.59
C ARG A 244 1.38 -25.76 -4.10
N ARG A 245 2.36 -26.64 -3.88
CA ARG A 245 2.26 -28.07 -4.26
C ARG A 245 1.08 -28.77 -3.58
N ASP A 246 0.71 -28.36 -2.38
CA ASP A 246 -0.49 -28.81 -1.67
C ASP A 246 -1.76 -28.58 -2.50
N VAL A 247 -1.90 -27.38 -3.08
CA VAL A 247 -3.02 -27.00 -3.95
C VAL A 247 -2.91 -27.70 -5.31
N THR A 248 -1.74 -27.72 -5.93
CA THR A 248 -1.54 -28.39 -7.23
C THR A 248 -1.83 -29.89 -7.14
N ASP A 249 -1.47 -30.55 -6.05
CA ASP A 249 -1.66 -31.99 -5.87
C ASP A 249 -3.10 -32.34 -5.51
N ALA A 250 -3.78 -31.53 -4.68
CA ALA A 250 -5.16 -31.76 -4.26
C ALA A 250 -6.21 -31.31 -5.28
N VAL A 251 -5.98 -30.17 -5.95
CA VAL A 251 -6.95 -29.51 -6.86
C VAL A 251 -6.47 -29.53 -8.31
N GLY A 252 -5.19 -29.26 -8.56
CA GLY A 252 -4.66 -29.18 -9.93
C GLY A 252 -4.66 -30.52 -10.68
N ARG A 253 -4.03 -31.55 -10.10
CA ARG A 253 -3.84 -32.86 -10.75
C ARG A 253 -5.14 -33.54 -11.20
N PRO A 254 -6.23 -33.58 -10.41
CA PRO A 254 -7.51 -34.16 -10.87
C PRO A 254 -8.07 -33.50 -12.14
N HIS A 255 -7.74 -32.23 -12.39
CA HIS A 255 -8.21 -31.45 -13.54
C HIS A 255 -7.15 -31.27 -14.64
N GLY A 256 -5.99 -31.94 -14.51
CA GLY A 256 -4.89 -31.88 -15.47
C GLY A 256 -4.03 -30.61 -15.41
N ILE A 257 -4.14 -29.82 -14.34
CA ILE A 257 -3.38 -28.58 -14.15
C ILE A 257 -2.16 -28.86 -13.26
N THR A 258 -0.97 -28.42 -13.69
CA THR A 258 0.31 -28.72 -13.02
C THR A 258 1.12 -27.48 -12.63
N ASP A 259 0.53 -26.28 -12.69
CA ASP A 259 1.18 -25.07 -12.21
C ASP A 259 1.39 -25.13 -10.69
N ALA A 260 2.66 -25.30 -10.29
CA ALA A 260 3.07 -25.28 -8.89
C ALA A 260 3.14 -23.86 -8.33
N GLN A 261 3.23 -22.81 -9.15
CA GLN A 261 3.30 -21.40 -8.77
C GLN A 261 1.91 -20.74 -8.73
N CYS A 262 0.87 -21.54 -8.46
CA CYS A 262 -0.52 -21.10 -8.44
C CYS A 262 -0.89 -20.22 -7.24
N GLY A 263 -0.04 -20.14 -6.20
CA GLY A 263 -0.21 -19.21 -5.09
C GLY A 263 0.10 -17.77 -5.51
N PHE A 264 -0.59 -16.81 -4.89
CA PHE A 264 -0.36 -15.38 -5.14
C PHE A 264 -0.47 -14.54 -3.86
N VAL A 265 0.28 -13.44 -3.84
CA VAL A 265 0.06 -12.28 -2.98
C VAL A 265 -0.06 -11.05 -3.86
N VAL A 266 -1.10 -10.25 -3.65
CA VAL A 266 -1.35 -9.00 -4.38
C VAL A 266 -1.72 -7.89 -3.42
N TYR A 267 -1.31 -6.67 -3.73
CA TYR A 267 -1.75 -5.44 -3.07
C TYR A 267 -2.55 -4.64 -4.09
N LEU A 268 -3.78 -4.29 -3.72
CA LEU A 268 -4.71 -3.54 -4.55
C LEU A 268 -4.92 -2.16 -3.90
N PRO A 269 -4.21 -1.10 -4.37
CA PRO A 269 -4.45 0.25 -3.89
C PRO A 269 -5.85 0.75 -4.28
N HIS A 270 -6.33 1.78 -3.59
CA HIS A 270 -7.65 2.41 -3.78
C HIS A 270 -8.86 1.44 -3.69
N SER A 271 -8.66 0.27 -3.08
CA SER A 271 -9.62 -0.82 -2.94
C SER A 271 -9.92 -1.07 -1.45
N VAL A 272 -10.60 -0.10 -0.82
CA VAL A 272 -11.12 -0.23 0.56
C VAL A 272 -12.25 -1.27 0.61
N ILE A 273 -12.29 -2.06 1.68
CA ILE A 273 -13.28 -3.14 1.90
C ILE A 273 -13.99 -3.07 3.26
N GLU A 274 -13.63 -2.13 4.14
CA GLU A 274 -14.30 -1.98 5.44
C GLU A 274 -15.70 -1.39 5.26
N GLY A 275 -16.73 -2.09 5.77
CA GLY A 275 -18.13 -1.67 5.68
C GLY A 275 -18.81 -1.89 4.32
N GLU A 276 -18.05 -2.20 3.27
CA GLU A 276 -18.56 -2.43 1.91
C GLU A 276 -18.84 -3.92 1.63
N THR A 277 -19.65 -4.20 0.60
CA THR A 277 -19.82 -5.56 0.07
C THR A 277 -18.70 -5.86 -0.92
N ALA A 278 -17.68 -6.58 -0.46
CA ALA A 278 -16.51 -6.97 -1.26
C ALA A 278 -16.58 -8.42 -1.74
N TYR A 279 -16.31 -8.65 -3.03
CA TYR A 279 -16.23 -9.96 -3.66
C TYR A 279 -15.29 -9.97 -4.87
N LEU A 280 -14.76 -11.14 -5.22
CA LEU A 280 -14.09 -11.38 -6.49
C LEU A 280 -15.11 -11.80 -7.56
N GLU A 281 -15.03 -11.19 -8.73
CA GLU A 281 -15.65 -11.64 -9.98
C GLU A 281 -14.58 -12.37 -10.80
N VAL A 282 -14.82 -13.65 -11.13
CA VAL A 282 -13.93 -14.49 -11.94
C VAL A 282 -14.62 -14.79 -13.26
N ALA A 283 -14.12 -14.22 -14.36
CA ALA A 283 -14.63 -14.45 -15.71
C ALA A 283 -13.81 -15.50 -16.45
N THR A 284 -14.47 -16.40 -17.18
CA THR A 284 -13.83 -17.36 -18.08
C THR A 284 -13.96 -16.95 -19.54
N THR A 285 -13.03 -17.38 -20.38
CA THR A 285 -13.07 -17.14 -21.84
C THR A 285 -14.28 -17.82 -22.50
N GLY A 286 -14.82 -18.87 -21.88
CA GLY A 286 -16.11 -19.49 -22.24
C GLY A 286 -17.34 -18.68 -21.85
N GLY A 287 -17.19 -17.50 -21.23
CA GLY A 287 -18.28 -16.61 -20.84
C GLY A 287 -18.98 -16.96 -19.53
N GLN A 288 -18.48 -17.93 -18.76
CA GLN A 288 -18.96 -18.17 -17.39
C GLN A 288 -18.44 -17.08 -16.46
N VAL A 289 -19.19 -16.79 -15.39
CA VAL A 289 -18.74 -15.91 -14.31
C VAL A 289 -19.04 -16.56 -12.96
N GLY A 290 -17.99 -16.69 -12.15
CA GLY A 290 -18.05 -17.16 -10.77
C GLY A 290 -17.79 -16.00 -9.80
N PHE A 291 -18.42 -16.06 -8.63
CA PHE A 291 -18.24 -15.08 -7.57
C PHE A 291 -17.66 -15.73 -6.31
N MET A 292 -16.80 -15.00 -5.60
CA MET A 292 -16.30 -15.37 -4.27
C MET A 292 -16.36 -14.16 -3.35
N ARG A 293 -17.09 -14.25 -2.24
CA ARG A 293 -17.10 -13.23 -1.19
C ARG A 293 -15.71 -13.06 -0.58
N LEU A 294 -15.28 -11.82 -0.35
CA LEU A 294 -14.11 -11.59 0.49
C LEU A 294 -14.47 -11.84 1.96
N PRO A 295 -13.71 -12.66 2.70
CA PRO A 295 -13.85 -12.72 4.16
C PRO A 295 -13.48 -11.37 4.77
N GLN A 296 -14.10 -11.04 5.89
CA GLN A 296 -13.76 -9.84 6.65
C GLN A 296 -12.33 -9.94 7.21
N PRO A 297 -11.49 -8.89 7.08
CA PRO A 297 -10.11 -8.89 7.59
C PRO A 297 -10.07 -9.18 9.10
N ARG A 298 -9.26 -10.16 9.49
CA ARG A 298 -9.12 -10.59 10.89
C ARG A 298 -7.85 -10.07 11.55
N LEU A 299 -6.79 -9.86 10.77
CA LEU A 299 -5.48 -9.46 11.25
C LEU A 299 -5.28 -7.96 11.05
N ARG A 300 -4.60 -7.31 12.00
CA ARG A 300 -4.20 -5.89 11.94
C ARG A 300 -2.78 -5.71 12.45
N GLY A 301 -2.17 -4.57 12.14
CA GLY A 301 -0.86 -4.15 12.64
C GLY A 301 0.21 -5.24 12.51
N THR A 302 0.92 -5.54 13.61
CA THR A 302 2.05 -6.48 13.62
C THR A 302 1.69 -7.89 13.14
N GLU A 303 0.52 -8.42 13.48
CA GLU A 303 0.15 -9.78 13.06
C GLU A 303 -0.22 -9.83 11.56
N ALA A 304 -0.81 -8.76 11.02
CA ALA A 304 -1.02 -8.62 9.58
C ALA A 304 0.32 -8.55 8.81
N MET A 305 1.26 -7.73 9.29
CA MET A 305 2.62 -7.66 8.70
C MET A 305 3.32 -9.02 8.76
N ARG A 306 3.25 -9.72 9.89
CA ARG A 306 3.83 -11.06 10.07
C ARG A 306 3.21 -12.09 9.12
N ARG A 307 1.89 -12.11 8.97
CA ARG A 307 1.17 -13.01 8.04
C ARG A 307 1.57 -12.76 6.59
N MET A 308 1.71 -11.49 6.20
CA MET A 308 2.12 -11.11 4.84
C MET A 308 3.59 -11.43 4.58
N LEU A 309 4.50 -11.06 5.47
CA LEU A 309 5.94 -11.34 5.35
C LEU A 309 6.28 -12.83 5.51
N GLY A 310 5.40 -13.63 6.10
CA GLY A 310 5.59 -15.07 6.30
C GLY A 310 5.07 -15.96 5.17
N CYS A 311 4.37 -15.42 4.15
CA CYS A 311 3.64 -16.23 3.17
C CYS A 311 4.35 -16.49 1.83
N PHE A 312 5.57 -15.96 1.65
CA PHE A 312 6.33 -16.10 0.40
C PHE A 312 7.81 -16.40 0.65
N THR A 313 8.50 -16.86 -0.39
CA THR A 313 9.96 -16.94 -0.46
C THR A 313 10.36 -16.50 -1.86
N LEU A 314 11.16 -15.42 -1.95
CA LEU A 314 11.56 -14.79 -3.20
C LEU A 314 13.00 -15.16 -3.55
N ARG A 315 13.30 -15.28 -4.85
CA ARG A 315 14.68 -15.23 -5.34
C ARG A 315 15.14 -13.78 -5.48
N TYR A 316 16.45 -13.55 -5.50
CA TYR A 316 17.03 -12.22 -5.48
C TYR A 316 16.61 -11.35 -6.70
N GLU A 317 16.37 -11.96 -7.87
CA GLU A 317 15.88 -11.27 -9.08
C GLU A 317 14.41 -10.82 -8.99
N GLN A 318 13.69 -11.23 -7.94
CA GLN A 318 12.26 -10.96 -7.76
C GLN A 318 11.99 -9.94 -6.65
N LEU A 319 12.97 -9.62 -5.80
CA LEU A 319 12.82 -8.74 -4.63
C LEU A 319 12.37 -7.34 -5.06
N GLU A 320 13.14 -6.73 -5.95
CA GLU A 320 12.69 -5.65 -6.82
C GLU A 320 12.09 -6.32 -8.07
N GLY A 321 10.80 -6.18 -8.41
CA GLY A 321 9.77 -5.29 -7.88
C GLY A 321 8.67 -5.91 -7.02
N ALA A 322 8.84 -7.10 -6.43
CA ALA A 322 7.86 -7.64 -5.45
C ALA A 322 7.63 -6.67 -4.28
N TYR A 323 8.70 -6.09 -3.75
CA TYR A 323 8.63 -5.05 -2.73
C TYR A 323 8.10 -3.73 -3.28
N ASP A 324 8.39 -3.38 -4.54
CA ASP A 324 7.92 -2.13 -5.15
C ASP A 324 6.41 -2.09 -5.36
N ARG A 325 5.83 -3.22 -5.81
CA ARG A 325 4.43 -3.32 -6.23
C ARG A 325 3.51 -3.84 -5.13
N VAL A 326 4.00 -4.80 -4.32
CA VAL A 326 3.16 -5.58 -3.40
C VAL A 326 3.58 -5.38 -1.94
N ILE A 327 4.78 -5.83 -1.57
CA ILE A 327 5.14 -5.94 -0.15
C ILE A 327 5.38 -4.56 0.49
N GLY A 328 6.18 -3.70 -0.15
CA GLY A 328 6.56 -2.39 0.37
C GLY A 328 5.37 -1.44 0.60
N PRO A 329 4.50 -1.20 -0.40
CA PRO A 329 3.29 -0.40 -0.23
C PRO A 329 2.35 -0.91 0.87
N ALA A 330 2.10 -2.23 0.91
CA ALA A 330 1.19 -2.83 1.88
C ALA A 330 1.75 -2.75 3.32
N ILE A 331 3.00 -3.17 3.55
CA ILE A 331 3.63 -3.13 4.88
C ILE A 331 3.77 -1.68 5.38
N ARG A 332 4.11 -0.73 4.50
CA ARG A 332 4.13 0.71 4.82
C ARG A 332 2.75 1.20 5.29
N SER A 333 1.69 0.80 4.58
CA SER A 333 0.31 1.15 4.92
C SER A 333 -0.12 0.53 6.27
N ILE A 334 0.11 -0.76 6.50
CA ILE A 334 -0.21 -1.44 7.76
C ILE A 334 0.58 -0.85 8.93
N ASN A 335 1.86 -0.52 8.73
CA ASN A 335 2.68 0.12 9.77
C ASN A 335 2.19 1.55 10.07
N ALA A 336 1.77 2.31 9.06
CA ALA A 336 1.19 3.64 9.24
C ALA A 336 -0.16 3.60 9.99
N GLU A 337 -1.06 2.64 9.70
CA GLU A 337 -2.28 2.41 10.49
C GLU A 337 -1.95 2.14 11.95
N ARG A 338 -1.04 1.19 12.19
CA ARG A 338 -0.61 0.75 13.52
C ARG A 338 -0.08 1.90 14.38
N LEU A 339 0.55 2.89 13.75
CA LEU A 339 1.15 4.06 14.43
C LEU A 339 0.25 5.31 14.40
N ALA A 340 -0.89 5.29 13.71
CA ALA A 340 -1.81 6.43 13.61
C ALA A 340 -2.43 6.82 14.96
N ARG A 341 -2.68 5.83 15.84
CA ARG A 341 -3.03 6.06 17.26
C ARG A 341 -1.77 5.87 18.11
N ARG A 342 -1.26 6.95 18.69
CA ARG A 342 -0.22 6.87 19.74
C ARG A 342 -0.78 6.12 20.96
N PRO A 343 0.01 5.26 21.62
CA PRO A 343 -0.44 4.57 22.83
C PRO A 343 -0.66 5.57 23.96
N GLU A 344 -1.60 5.26 24.85
CA GLU A 344 -1.62 5.91 26.17
C GLU A 344 -0.36 5.51 26.95
N VAL A 345 0.25 6.48 27.64
CA VAL A 345 1.49 6.33 28.40
C VAL A 345 1.22 6.51 29.88
N ARG A 346 1.42 5.46 30.68
CA ARG A 346 1.40 5.54 32.14
C ARG A 346 2.83 5.62 32.67
N SER A 347 3.19 6.77 33.22
CA SER A 347 4.49 6.99 33.89
C SER A 347 4.42 6.62 35.37
N ILE A 348 5.42 5.90 35.85
CA ILE A 348 5.66 5.59 37.27
C ILE A 348 7.09 6.01 37.60
N ALA A 349 7.29 6.77 38.68
CA ALA A 349 8.62 7.18 39.14
C ALA A 349 9.05 6.34 40.35
N PHE A 350 10.31 5.93 40.37
CA PHE A 350 10.93 5.16 41.43
C PHE A 350 12.14 5.93 41.98
N GLY A 351 12.23 6.09 43.30
CA GLY A 351 13.24 6.94 43.94
C GLY A 351 12.96 8.44 43.83
N THR A 352 13.97 9.26 44.15
CA THR A 352 13.90 10.73 43.99
C THR A 352 14.53 11.11 42.66
N GLU A 353 13.75 11.72 41.75
CA GLU A 353 14.24 12.11 40.43
C GLU A 353 15.36 13.16 40.51
N ALA A 354 16.29 13.11 39.54
CA ALA A 354 17.28 14.16 39.35
C ALA A 354 16.61 15.50 39.03
N ILE A 355 17.04 16.56 39.73
CA ILE A 355 16.61 17.93 39.48
C ILE A 355 17.53 18.49 38.38
N GLU A 356 16.94 18.85 37.24
CA GLU A 356 17.68 19.29 36.04
C GLU A 356 18.78 18.31 35.61
N PRO A 357 18.42 17.07 35.19
CA PRO A 357 19.40 16.10 34.72
C PRO A 357 20.18 16.66 33.53
N ARG A 358 21.48 16.38 33.46
CA ARG A 358 22.33 16.67 32.31
C ARG A 358 22.00 15.76 31.13
N ALA A 359 21.67 14.49 31.41
CA ALA A 359 21.39 13.50 30.39
C ALA A 359 20.21 12.57 30.72
N SER A 360 19.50 12.13 29.69
CA SER A 360 18.42 11.14 29.77
C SER A 360 18.79 9.85 29.06
N VAL A 361 18.89 8.75 29.79
CA VAL A 361 19.09 7.41 29.24
C VAL A 361 17.74 6.75 29.02
N ILE A 362 17.43 6.43 27.76
CA ILE A 362 16.16 5.84 27.32
C ILE A 362 16.41 4.36 26.98
N VAL A 363 15.69 3.47 27.66
CA VAL A 363 15.83 2.01 27.50
C VAL A 363 14.50 1.36 27.13
N PRO A 364 14.29 0.92 25.88
CA PRO A 364 13.10 0.14 25.53
C PRO A 364 13.16 -1.29 26.08
N LEU A 365 12.03 -1.76 26.59
CA LEU A 365 11.83 -3.09 27.16
C LEU A 365 10.72 -3.84 26.41
N TYR A 366 11.08 -5.00 25.89
CA TYR A 366 10.16 -5.96 25.25
C TYR A 366 10.61 -7.39 25.57
N GLY A 367 9.70 -8.28 25.99
CA GLY A 367 10.01 -9.67 26.31
C GLY A 367 10.93 -9.88 27.53
N ARG A 368 12.22 -9.60 27.41
CA ARG A 368 13.24 -9.76 28.45
C ARG A 368 13.33 -8.55 29.38
N ILE A 369 12.30 -8.40 30.20
CA ILE A 369 12.20 -7.33 31.21
C ILE A 369 13.27 -7.42 32.31
N ASP A 370 13.84 -8.61 32.51
CA ASP A 370 14.89 -8.90 33.49
C ASP A 370 16.21 -8.15 33.23
N PHE A 371 16.46 -7.74 32.00
CA PHE A 371 17.66 -6.95 31.68
C PHE A 371 17.70 -5.57 32.35
N MET A 372 16.54 -4.98 32.67
CA MET A 372 16.43 -3.77 33.50
C MET A 372 17.10 -3.98 34.87
N GLU A 373 16.91 -5.16 35.48
CA GLU A 373 17.50 -5.50 36.77
C GLU A 373 19.03 -5.55 36.70
N TYR A 374 19.58 -6.13 35.63
CA TYR A 374 21.03 -6.28 35.46
C TYR A 374 21.71 -4.93 35.17
N GLN A 375 21.09 -4.07 34.36
CA GLN A 375 21.58 -2.70 34.14
C GLN A 375 21.60 -1.91 35.45
N LEU A 376 20.49 -1.91 36.21
CA LEU A 376 20.41 -1.21 37.50
C LEU A 376 21.40 -1.79 38.54
N ALA A 377 21.60 -3.10 38.56
CA ALA A 377 22.57 -3.75 39.44
C ALA A 377 24.02 -3.27 39.18
N LEU A 378 24.45 -3.29 37.91
CA LEU A 378 25.79 -2.85 37.52
C LEU A 378 26.01 -1.36 37.81
N LEU A 379 25.04 -0.52 37.45
CA LEU A 379 25.07 0.93 37.74
C LEU A 379 25.12 1.24 39.25
N SER A 380 24.47 0.42 40.09
CA SER A 380 24.51 0.58 41.54
C SER A 380 25.86 0.22 42.16
N GLY A 381 26.54 -0.80 41.63
CA GLY A 381 27.87 -1.21 42.10
C GLY A 381 28.97 -0.20 41.78
N THR A 382 28.76 0.65 40.77
CA THR A 382 29.73 1.65 40.30
C THR A 382 29.42 3.08 40.75
N GLY A 383 28.21 3.33 41.27
CA GLY A 383 27.74 4.64 41.73
C GLY A 383 27.25 5.52 40.58
N ALA A 384 26.07 5.21 40.04
CA ALA A 384 25.45 5.93 38.93
C ALA A 384 25.47 7.47 39.10
N PRO A 385 25.74 8.26 38.03
CA PRO A 385 25.82 9.71 38.13
C PRO A 385 24.50 10.35 38.58
N ALA A 386 24.58 11.30 39.52
CA ALA A 386 23.41 11.93 40.14
C ALA A 386 22.67 12.91 39.21
N ASP A 387 23.29 13.32 38.10
CA ASP A 387 22.74 14.19 37.06
C ASP A 387 22.21 13.42 35.83
N VAL A 388 22.10 12.09 35.92
CA VAL A 388 21.53 11.25 34.85
C VAL A 388 20.15 10.74 35.26
N GLU A 389 19.16 10.90 34.38
CA GLU A 389 17.86 10.24 34.54
C GLU A 389 17.77 8.97 33.67
N TYR A 390 17.19 7.91 34.22
CA TYR A 390 16.92 6.67 33.51
C TYR A 390 15.42 6.55 33.22
N ILE A 391 15.06 6.24 31.98
CA ILE A 391 13.68 6.09 31.50
C ILE A 391 13.56 4.73 30.80
N PHE A 392 12.96 3.77 31.50
CA PHE A 392 12.60 2.47 30.91
C PHE A 392 11.24 2.58 30.22
N VAL A 393 11.11 2.08 28.99
CA VAL A 393 9.88 2.15 28.18
C VAL A 393 9.40 0.75 27.83
N LEU A 394 8.36 0.27 28.51
CA LEU A 394 7.78 -1.06 28.28
C LEU A 394 6.71 -0.99 27.18
N ASP A 395 6.97 -1.66 26.05
CA ASP A 395 6.00 -1.84 24.97
C ASP A 395 5.45 -3.29 24.85
N ASP A 396 5.66 -4.09 25.90
CA ASP A 396 5.04 -5.40 26.10
C ASP A 396 3.93 -5.30 27.18
N PRO A 397 2.68 -4.94 26.82
CA PRO A 397 1.60 -4.75 27.78
C PRO A 397 1.29 -6.05 28.57
N GLY A 398 1.56 -7.21 27.98
CA GLY A 398 1.39 -8.52 28.63
C GLY A 398 2.34 -8.76 29.81
N ARG A 399 3.38 -7.93 29.95
CA ARG A 399 4.36 -7.98 31.05
C ARG A 399 4.26 -6.81 32.03
N THR A 400 3.22 -5.98 31.93
CA THR A 400 3.04 -4.78 32.77
C THR A 400 3.20 -5.07 34.26
N GLU A 401 2.41 -6.01 34.81
CA GLU A 401 2.42 -6.33 36.25
C GLU A 401 3.79 -6.88 36.71
N GLN A 402 4.39 -7.76 35.91
CA GLN A 402 5.72 -8.33 36.19
C GLN A 402 6.81 -7.25 36.20
N THR A 403 6.75 -6.31 35.27
CA THR A 403 7.74 -5.22 35.13
C THR A 403 7.62 -4.22 36.28
N VAL A 404 6.39 -3.90 36.72
CA VAL A 404 6.18 -3.02 37.88
C VAL A 404 6.72 -3.66 39.16
N ALA A 405 6.41 -4.93 39.43
CA ALA A 405 6.95 -5.64 40.61
C ALA A 405 8.48 -5.78 40.57
N LEU A 406 9.06 -5.99 39.38
CA LEU A 406 10.51 -6.01 39.18
C LEU A 406 11.13 -4.62 39.44
N ALA A 407 10.49 -3.55 38.96
CA ALA A 407 10.92 -2.17 39.16
C ALA A 407 10.88 -1.76 40.64
N GLU A 408 9.81 -2.09 41.37
CA GLU A 408 9.70 -1.91 42.83
C GLU A 408 10.89 -2.60 43.54
N SER A 409 11.11 -3.88 43.25
CA SER A 409 12.21 -4.66 43.84
C SER A 409 13.60 -4.15 43.46
N ALA A 410 13.79 -3.65 42.24
CA ALA A 410 15.06 -3.10 41.79
C ALA A 410 15.36 -1.74 42.45
N ALA A 411 14.36 -0.87 42.57
CA ALA A 411 14.48 0.43 43.24
C ALA A 411 14.86 0.28 44.72
N GLU A 412 14.22 -0.66 45.44
CA GLU A 412 14.53 -0.95 46.84
C GLU A 412 15.96 -1.51 47.04
N ARG A 413 16.42 -2.38 46.13
CA ARG A 413 17.73 -3.06 46.28
C ARG A 413 18.92 -2.21 45.82
N PHE A 414 18.74 -1.42 44.76
CA PHE A 414 19.85 -0.74 44.09
C PHE A 414 19.89 0.77 44.35
N GLY A 415 18.79 1.36 44.82
CA GLY A 415 18.74 2.79 45.19
C GLY A 415 18.90 3.78 44.03
N ILE A 416 18.95 3.29 42.78
CA ILE A 416 19.04 4.12 41.57
C ILE A 416 17.65 4.67 41.23
N PRO A 417 17.46 6.00 41.09
CA PRO A 417 16.19 6.57 40.65
C PRO A 417 15.95 6.36 39.15
N PHE A 418 14.72 6.03 38.77
CA PHE A 418 14.32 5.89 37.36
C PHE A 418 12.82 6.10 37.15
N ARG A 419 12.42 6.31 35.90
CA ARG A 419 11.03 6.28 35.45
C ARG A 419 10.75 5.02 34.64
N LEU A 420 9.56 4.46 34.82
CA LEU A 420 8.99 3.40 33.98
C LEU A 420 7.79 3.97 33.23
N LEU A 421 7.88 3.99 31.90
CA LEU A 421 6.78 4.32 30.99
C LEU A 421 6.14 3.03 30.51
N LEU A 422 4.85 2.84 30.78
CA LEU A 422 4.07 1.68 30.37
C LEU A 422 3.20 2.07 29.18
N LEU A 423 3.30 1.35 28.06
CA LEU A 423 2.51 1.61 26.85
C LEU A 423 1.32 0.65 26.72
N GLU A 424 0.19 1.15 26.22
CA GLU A 424 -1.03 0.36 25.97
C GLU A 424 -0.83 -0.83 25.01
N HIS A 425 0.09 -0.72 24.05
CA HIS A 425 0.33 -1.72 23.02
C HIS A 425 1.77 -1.66 22.47
N ASN A 426 2.20 -2.74 21.79
CA ASN A 426 3.51 -2.81 21.15
C ASN A 426 3.62 -1.86 19.97
N VAL A 427 4.54 -0.91 20.07
CA VAL A 427 4.84 0.09 19.04
C VAL A 427 6.15 -0.21 18.30
N GLY A 428 7.02 -1.04 18.86
CA GLY A 428 8.31 -1.38 18.31
C GLY A 428 9.40 -0.37 18.67
N TYR A 429 10.64 -0.70 18.32
CA TYR A 429 11.84 -0.03 18.84
C TYR A 429 11.89 1.49 18.59
N ALA A 430 11.76 1.94 17.33
CA ALA A 430 11.84 3.37 17.01
C ALA A 430 10.76 4.20 17.73
N PRO A 431 9.45 3.86 17.66
CA PRO A 431 8.43 4.59 18.42
C PRO A 431 8.58 4.52 19.94
N ALA A 432 9.03 3.40 20.51
CA ALA A 432 9.24 3.29 21.96
C ALA A 432 10.36 4.25 22.44
N ASN A 433 11.47 4.32 21.70
CA ASN A 433 12.53 5.30 21.93
C ASN A 433 12.04 6.74 21.76
N ASN A 434 11.24 7.02 20.73
CA ASN A 434 10.67 8.35 20.50
C ASN A 434 9.70 8.79 21.62
N ILE A 435 8.93 7.86 22.19
CA ILE A 435 8.10 8.13 23.38
C ILE A 435 8.99 8.43 24.59
N GLY A 436 10.09 7.69 24.77
CA GLY A 436 11.10 8.01 25.79
C GLY A 436 11.71 9.40 25.60
N LEU A 437 12.07 9.77 24.37
CA LEU A 437 12.59 11.09 24.00
C LEU A 437 11.59 12.20 24.35
N ALA A 438 10.29 12.00 24.07
CA ALA A 438 9.25 12.97 24.44
C ALA A 438 9.09 13.18 25.96
N HIS A 439 9.64 12.29 26.80
CA HIS A 439 9.66 12.41 28.26
C HIS A 439 11.03 12.83 28.81
N ALA A 440 12.06 12.98 27.97
CA ALA A 440 13.44 13.24 28.33
C ALA A 440 13.68 14.71 28.72
N ARG A 441 14.23 14.93 29.91
CA ARG A 441 14.50 16.26 30.49
C ARG A 441 15.95 16.75 30.28
N GLY A 442 16.89 15.85 29.98
CA GLY A 442 18.31 16.16 29.80
C GLY A 442 18.65 17.05 28.61
N GLU A 443 19.79 17.75 28.68
CA GLU A 443 20.38 18.42 27.51
C GLU A 443 20.85 17.38 26.47
N PHE A 444 21.36 16.25 26.96
CA PHE A 444 21.75 15.10 26.15
C PHE A 444 20.76 13.95 26.32
N VAL A 445 20.60 13.16 25.27
CA VAL A 445 19.84 11.90 25.31
C VAL A 445 20.75 10.75 24.88
N CYS A 446 20.60 9.61 25.55
CA CYS A 446 21.20 8.35 25.18
C CYS A 446 20.09 7.36 24.86
N PHE A 447 20.03 6.87 23.62
CA PHE A 447 19.30 5.65 23.32
C PHE A 447 20.19 4.47 23.73
N LEU A 448 19.67 3.56 24.54
CA LEU A 448 20.43 2.44 25.10
C LEU A 448 19.58 1.16 25.06
N ASN A 449 20.06 0.12 24.39
CA ASN A 449 19.41 -1.18 24.42
C ASN A 449 19.44 -1.79 25.82
N SER A 450 18.40 -2.54 26.17
CA SER A 450 18.33 -3.26 27.44
C SER A 450 19.41 -4.34 27.60
N ASP A 451 19.88 -4.95 26.52
CA ASP A 451 20.98 -5.94 26.52
C ASP A 451 22.39 -5.35 26.31
N VAL A 452 22.57 -4.06 26.65
CA VAL A 452 23.88 -3.37 26.71
C VAL A 452 24.28 -3.06 28.15
N PHE A 453 25.53 -3.36 28.50
CA PHE A 453 26.04 -3.33 29.87
C PHE A 453 27.41 -2.66 29.96
N THR A 454 27.68 -1.92 31.04
CA THR A 454 28.95 -1.24 31.32
C THR A 454 29.42 -1.50 32.74
N GLU A 455 30.75 -1.47 32.93
CA GLU A 455 31.41 -1.45 34.23
C GLU A 455 32.08 -0.08 34.52
N ASP A 456 32.17 0.82 33.54
CA ASP A 456 32.61 2.21 33.76
C ASP A 456 31.42 3.06 34.21
N PRO A 457 31.40 3.62 35.43
CA PRO A 457 30.34 4.54 35.87
C PRO A 457 30.30 5.84 35.07
N HIS A 458 31.44 6.28 34.51
CA HIS A 458 31.59 7.59 33.86
C HIS A 458 31.42 7.53 32.33
N TRP A 459 30.87 6.43 31.82
CA TRP A 459 30.72 6.16 30.40
C TRP A 459 29.98 7.29 29.66
N ILE A 460 28.90 7.81 30.25
CA ILE A 460 28.04 8.82 29.62
C ILE A 460 28.67 10.21 29.72
N GLU A 461 29.29 10.58 30.84
CA GLU A 461 30.01 11.84 30.98
C GLU A 461 31.19 11.93 30.02
N ARG A 462 31.90 10.83 29.76
CA ARG A 462 32.97 10.75 28.75
C ARG A 462 32.42 11.00 27.34
N LEU A 463 31.35 10.30 26.95
CA LEU A 463 30.73 10.47 25.63
C LEU A 463 30.20 11.89 25.43
N ILE A 464 29.55 12.48 26.45
CA ILE A 464 29.09 13.87 26.43
C ILE A 464 30.28 14.83 26.30
N ALA A 465 31.36 14.62 27.05
CA ALA A 465 32.55 15.48 26.96
C ALA A 465 33.18 15.49 25.56
N ARG A 466 33.02 14.42 24.75
CA ARG A 466 33.40 14.44 23.32
C ARG A 466 32.48 15.32 22.48
N LEU A 467 31.15 15.24 22.67
CA LEU A 467 30.15 16.09 21.99
C LEU A 467 30.24 17.57 22.38
N GLU A 468 30.80 17.87 23.55
CA GLU A 468 31.11 19.23 24.00
C GLU A 468 32.44 19.73 23.43
N ALA A 469 33.45 18.86 23.33
CA ALA A 469 34.77 19.19 22.80
C ALA A 469 34.82 19.35 21.27
N ASP A 470 33.92 18.70 20.52
CA ASP A 470 33.87 18.76 19.06
C ASP A 470 32.43 18.90 18.54
N SER A 471 32.08 20.13 18.12
CA SER A 471 30.76 20.44 17.56
C SER A 471 30.52 19.90 16.15
N SER A 472 31.49 19.23 15.51
CA SER A 472 31.25 18.51 14.25
C SER A 472 30.59 17.15 14.48
N ILE A 473 30.63 16.61 15.70
CA ILE A 473 30.02 15.32 16.05
C ILE A 473 28.56 15.54 16.45
N GLY A 474 27.63 14.95 15.69
CA GLY A 474 26.20 14.99 16.00
C GLY A 474 25.78 13.89 16.97
N LEU A 475 26.30 12.68 16.77
CA LEU A 475 26.01 11.50 17.60
C LEU A 475 27.29 10.71 17.88
N ILE A 476 27.40 10.16 19.08
CA ILE A 476 28.54 9.33 19.50
C ILE A 476 28.08 8.07 20.23
N GLY A 477 28.74 6.96 19.99
CA GLY A 477 28.58 5.71 20.73
C GLY A 477 29.89 5.23 21.35
N PRO A 478 29.85 4.28 22.29
CA PRO A 478 31.02 3.55 22.76
C PRO A 478 31.42 2.42 21.80
N LEU A 479 32.61 1.87 21.98
CA LEU A 479 32.96 0.58 21.40
C LEU A 479 32.12 -0.52 22.07
N LEU A 480 31.31 -1.25 21.28
CA LEU A 480 30.57 -2.41 21.78
C LEU A 480 31.34 -3.71 21.51
N THR A 481 31.45 -4.55 22.53
CA THR A 481 32.04 -5.89 22.44
C THR A 481 31.05 -6.99 22.80
N PHE A 482 31.26 -8.19 22.25
CA PHE A 482 30.61 -9.41 22.72
C PHE A 482 31.20 -9.89 24.04
N GLU A 483 30.58 -10.91 24.66
CA GLU A 483 31.04 -11.53 25.91
C GLU A 483 32.43 -12.19 25.84
N ASP A 484 32.98 -12.37 24.62
CA ASP A 484 34.28 -12.97 24.36
C ASP A 484 35.39 -11.95 24.03
N ASP A 485 35.14 -10.66 24.29
CA ASP A 485 35.98 -9.50 23.93
C ASP A 485 36.22 -9.30 22.42
N THR A 486 35.39 -9.87 21.53
CA THR A 486 35.38 -9.47 20.11
C THR A 486 34.51 -8.23 19.89
N ILE A 487 34.83 -7.45 18.85
CA ILE A 487 34.04 -6.28 18.44
C ILE A 487 32.64 -6.73 18.03
N GLN A 488 31.63 -6.14 18.65
CA GLN A 488 30.23 -6.20 18.22
C GLN A 488 29.90 -4.99 17.33
N HIS A 489 30.39 -3.79 17.70
CA HIS A 489 30.25 -2.56 16.93
C HIS A 489 31.41 -1.59 17.19
N ASP A 490 32.05 -1.14 16.10
CA ASP A 490 33.10 -0.10 16.08
C ASP A 490 32.82 0.93 14.97
N GLY A 491 31.53 1.09 14.64
CA GLY A 491 31.03 1.85 13.49
C GLY A 491 30.42 0.97 12.40
N MET A 492 29.72 1.62 11.47
CA MET A 492 29.15 0.99 10.28
C MET A 492 29.62 1.62 8.98
N SER A 493 29.82 0.74 8.00
CA SER A 493 30.06 1.00 6.58
C SER A 493 28.96 0.32 5.75
N TYR A 494 28.91 0.56 4.43
CA TYR A 494 27.86 0.02 3.55
C TYR A 494 28.43 -0.82 2.42
N GLU A 495 27.75 -1.92 2.07
CA GLU A 495 28.10 -2.78 0.95
C GLU A 495 26.89 -3.14 0.09
N VAL A 496 27.10 -3.34 -1.21
CA VAL A 496 26.06 -3.79 -2.15
C VAL A 496 25.88 -5.31 -2.03
N LYS A 497 24.72 -5.75 -1.55
CA LYS A 497 24.39 -7.19 -1.45
C LYS A 497 23.67 -7.67 -2.71
N ARG A 498 24.38 -8.42 -3.56
CA ARG A 498 23.83 -8.99 -4.81
C ARG A 498 22.62 -9.89 -4.58
N ASP A 499 22.70 -10.73 -3.54
CA ASP A 499 21.65 -11.68 -3.17
C ASP A 499 20.39 -10.98 -2.58
N PHE A 500 20.45 -9.66 -2.35
CA PHE A 500 19.35 -8.84 -1.83
C PHE A 500 19.06 -7.66 -2.77
N GLY A 501 18.82 -7.95 -4.05
CA GLY A 501 18.38 -6.96 -5.04
C GLY A 501 19.43 -5.91 -5.44
N ASN A 502 20.71 -6.15 -5.15
CA ASN A 502 21.79 -5.14 -5.23
C ASN A 502 21.55 -3.91 -4.33
N TRP A 503 20.77 -4.04 -3.26
CA TRP A 503 20.57 -2.96 -2.29
C TRP A 503 21.79 -2.79 -1.38
N LEU A 504 21.95 -1.59 -0.82
CA LEU A 504 23.00 -1.24 0.13
C LEU A 504 22.60 -1.63 1.55
N PHE A 505 23.40 -2.49 2.17
CA PHE A 505 23.23 -2.91 3.56
C PHE A 505 24.33 -2.29 4.43
N PRO A 506 24.00 -1.76 5.63
CA PRO A 506 25.00 -1.46 6.63
C PRO A 506 25.62 -2.76 7.15
N PHE A 507 26.93 -2.72 7.40
CA PHE A 507 27.64 -3.77 8.11
C PHE A 507 28.55 -3.14 9.18
N HIS A 508 28.79 -3.87 10.25
CA HIS A 508 29.61 -3.39 11.37
C HIS A 508 31.09 -3.63 11.06
N ASP A 509 31.89 -2.57 11.09
CA ASP A 509 33.32 -2.65 10.79
C ASP A 509 34.04 -3.51 11.83
N ASN A 510 34.94 -4.39 11.36
CA ASN A 510 35.75 -5.31 12.17
C ASN A 510 34.95 -6.24 13.12
N LYS A 511 33.64 -6.46 12.92
CA LYS A 511 32.84 -7.34 13.78
C LYS A 511 33.42 -8.75 13.88
N GLY A 512 33.54 -9.27 15.11
CA GLY A 512 34.18 -10.55 15.42
C GLY A 512 35.72 -10.52 15.52
N TRP A 513 36.37 -9.37 15.31
CA TRP A 513 37.81 -9.20 15.53
C TRP A 513 38.11 -8.71 16.95
N ARG A 514 39.37 -8.74 17.38
CA ARG A 514 39.80 -8.12 18.64
C ARG A 514 39.88 -6.59 18.47
N PRO A 515 39.41 -5.78 19.45
CA PRO A 515 39.60 -4.33 19.46
C PRO A 515 41.05 -3.91 19.24
N SER A 516 41.27 -2.84 18.47
CA SER A 516 42.59 -2.24 18.29
C SER A 516 42.50 -0.72 18.13
N GLY A 517 43.51 0.00 18.62
CA GLY A 517 43.48 1.47 18.73
C GLY A 517 42.69 1.98 19.93
N LEU A 518 42.73 3.30 20.11
CA LEU A 518 42.08 4.07 21.17
C LEU A 518 41.60 5.42 20.61
N GLY A 519 40.79 6.15 21.36
CA GLY A 519 40.21 7.43 20.99
C GLY A 519 39.08 7.36 19.96
N VAL A 520 38.74 8.53 19.38
CA VAL A 520 37.54 8.72 18.56
C VAL A 520 37.74 8.25 17.11
N HIS A 521 36.91 7.30 16.68
CA HIS A 521 36.70 6.87 15.30
C HIS A 521 35.48 7.60 14.70
N ARG A 522 35.49 7.95 13.41
CA ARG A 522 34.36 8.60 12.71
C ARG A 522 33.84 7.74 11.53
N PRO A 523 32.95 6.76 11.80
CA PRO A 523 32.32 5.94 10.76
C PRO A 523 31.19 6.71 10.03
N ILE A 524 30.58 6.08 9.01
CA ILE A 524 29.45 6.70 8.28
C ILE A 524 28.19 6.73 9.16
N ALA A 525 27.99 5.67 9.96
CA ALA A 525 26.90 5.55 10.93
C ALA A 525 27.35 4.75 12.16
N ILE A 526 26.57 4.84 13.24
CA ILE A 526 26.71 4.04 14.46
C ILE A 526 25.38 3.37 14.82
N THR A 527 25.43 2.33 15.65
CA THR A 527 24.22 1.57 16.01
C THR A 527 23.40 2.27 17.10
N GLY A 528 22.08 2.07 17.08
CA GLY A 528 21.16 2.56 18.10
C GLY A 528 21.32 1.88 19.46
N ALA A 529 22.07 0.77 19.54
CA ALA A 529 22.25 0.02 20.77
C ALA A 529 22.90 0.82 21.92
N CYS A 530 23.77 1.78 21.61
CA CYS A 530 24.15 2.85 22.53
C CYS A 530 24.57 4.09 21.73
N MET A 531 23.75 5.14 21.78
CA MET A 531 23.91 6.34 20.96
C MET A 531 23.55 7.59 21.79
N VAL A 532 24.54 8.45 22.02
CA VAL A 532 24.42 9.72 22.73
C VAL A 532 24.40 10.88 21.73
N LEU A 533 23.46 11.81 21.89
CA LEU A 533 23.35 13.04 21.11
C LEU A 533 22.70 14.17 21.93
N ARG A 534 22.75 15.40 21.44
CA ARG A 534 22.03 16.54 22.03
C ARG A 534 20.52 16.33 21.86
N ARG A 535 19.71 16.54 22.91
CA ARG A 535 18.23 16.41 22.84
C ARG A 535 17.66 17.32 21.75
N SER A 536 18.16 18.55 21.64
CA SER A 536 17.74 19.49 20.59
C SER A 536 17.99 18.98 19.17
N LEU A 537 19.07 18.22 18.94
CA LEU A 537 19.31 17.55 17.66
C LEU A 537 18.36 16.36 17.48
N ALA A 538 18.12 15.57 18.51
CA ALA A 538 17.16 14.46 18.47
C ALA A 538 15.74 14.97 18.14
N GLU A 539 15.31 16.06 18.78
CA GLU A 539 14.04 16.76 18.54
C GLU A 539 13.99 17.35 17.12
N GLN A 540 15.05 18.04 16.66
CA GLN A 540 15.15 18.58 15.30
C GLN A 540 15.04 17.50 14.22
N LEU A 541 15.62 16.32 14.50
CA LEU A 541 15.55 15.16 13.61
C LEU A 541 14.22 14.39 13.73
N GLY A 542 13.43 14.62 14.78
CA GLY A 542 12.20 13.88 15.08
C GLY A 542 12.45 12.48 15.65
N GLY A 543 13.62 12.23 16.23
CA GLY A 543 14.03 10.92 16.74
C GLY A 543 14.29 9.89 15.63
N PHE A 544 14.08 8.61 15.93
CA PHE A 544 14.13 7.52 14.96
C PHE A 544 12.95 7.62 13.99
N ASP A 545 13.17 7.38 12.70
CA ASP A 545 12.08 7.43 11.72
C ASP A 545 11.23 6.15 11.83
N GLU A 546 9.93 6.31 12.06
CA GLU A 546 9.04 5.20 12.37
C GLU A 546 8.51 4.46 11.12
N VAL A 547 8.97 4.88 9.93
CA VAL A 547 8.74 4.18 8.66
C VAL A 547 9.34 2.76 8.65
N TYR A 548 10.43 2.56 9.42
CA TYR A 548 11.07 1.26 9.61
C TYR A 548 10.23 0.42 10.57
N ALA A 549 9.72 -0.70 10.07
CA ALA A 549 8.77 -1.52 10.80
C ALA A 549 9.52 -2.44 11.78
N ILE A 550 9.31 -2.23 13.08
CA ILE A 550 9.73 -3.14 14.17
C ILE A 550 11.27 -3.37 14.23
N GLY A 551 12.04 -2.34 13.87
CA GLY A 551 13.51 -2.31 14.00
C GLY A 551 14.28 -2.77 12.75
N ASP A 552 15.61 -2.66 12.80
CA ASP A 552 16.55 -2.67 11.67
C ASP A 552 16.48 -1.37 10.80
N PHE A 553 17.65 -0.76 10.57
CA PHE A 553 17.94 0.45 9.75
C PHE A 553 17.55 1.81 10.33
N GLU A 554 16.77 1.92 11.39
CA GLU A 554 16.39 3.22 11.99
C GLU A 554 17.59 4.03 12.53
N ASP A 555 18.64 3.33 12.99
CA ASP A 555 19.87 3.93 13.54
C ASP A 555 20.80 4.46 12.45
N SER A 556 21.02 3.64 11.42
CA SER A 556 21.62 3.98 10.13
C SER A 556 20.97 5.24 9.54
N ASP A 557 19.63 5.27 9.49
CA ASP A 557 18.85 6.39 8.99
C ASP A 557 19.02 7.68 9.81
N LEU A 558 18.99 7.58 11.14
CA LEU A 558 19.20 8.73 12.03
C LEU A 558 20.60 9.33 11.85
N CYS A 559 21.63 8.49 11.73
CA CYS A 559 23.00 8.92 11.42
C CYS A 559 23.08 9.64 10.08
N LEU A 560 22.45 9.11 9.03
CA LEU A 560 22.44 9.71 7.70
C LEU A 560 21.66 11.03 7.65
N ARG A 561 20.59 11.19 8.44
CA ARG A 561 19.89 12.48 8.59
C ARG A 561 20.74 13.53 9.29
N ALA A 562 21.46 13.18 10.35
CA ALA A 562 22.43 14.09 10.97
C ALA A 562 23.57 14.45 10.02
N ARG A 563 24.06 13.49 9.23
CA ARG A 563 25.07 13.71 8.18
C ARG A 563 24.59 14.67 7.10
N ALA A 564 23.31 14.63 6.74
CA ALA A 564 22.69 15.60 5.83
C ALA A 564 22.63 17.03 6.41
N LEU A 565 22.76 17.20 7.73
CA LEU A 565 22.94 18.50 8.40
C LEU A 565 24.42 18.90 8.56
N GLY A 566 25.36 18.09 8.04
CA GLY A 566 26.80 18.33 8.17
C GLY A 566 27.42 17.84 9.49
N LEU A 567 26.73 16.98 10.24
CA LEU A 567 27.21 16.42 11.51
C LEU A 567 27.67 14.97 11.34
N ASP A 568 28.84 14.64 11.86
CA ASP A 568 29.42 13.30 11.79
C ASP A 568 28.90 12.36 12.90
N SER A 569 28.94 11.06 12.62
CA SER A 569 28.82 10.01 13.63
C SER A 569 30.21 9.66 14.19
N ALA A 570 30.26 9.26 15.47
CA ALA A 570 31.51 8.91 16.12
C ALA A 570 31.40 7.67 17.03
N VAL A 571 32.52 6.96 17.20
CA VAL A 571 32.70 5.92 18.23
C VAL A 571 33.87 6.32 19.11
N ASP A 572 33.68 6.43 20.42
CA ASP A 572 34.80 6.59 21.35
C ASP A 572 35.31 5.21 21.79
N ARG A 573 36.48 4.81 21.30
CA ARG A 573 37.12 3.54 21.68
C ARG A 573 37.71 3.55 23.09
N ASP A 574 37.78 4.72 23.74
CA ASP A 574 38.17 4.84 25.15
C ASP A 574 37.01 4.46 26.10
N VAL A 575 35.78 4.30 25.58
CA VAL A 575 34.61 3.81 26.32
C VAL A 575 34.19 2.44 25.75
N ARG A 576 34.12 1.41 26.58
CA ARG A 576 33.72 0.05 26.18
C ARG A 576 32.45 -0.39 26.92
N MET A 577 31.53 -1.02 26.20
CA MET A 577 30.36 -1.70 26.76
C MET A 577 30.22 -3.10 26.15
N TYR A 578 29.59 -4.02 26.89
CA TYR A 578 29.18 -5.32 26.36
C TYR A 578 27.78 -5.22 25.74
N HIS A 579 27.55 -5.87 24.60
CA HIS A 579 26.24 -5.98 23.96
C HIS A 579 25.97 -7.44 23.59
N LEU A 580 24.94 -8.05 24.18
CA LEU A 580 24.70 -9.49 24.01
C LEU A 580 24.03 -9.86 22.66
N GLU A 581 23.56 -8.86 21.92
CA GLU A 581 22.93 -8.90 20.60
C GLU A 581 21.76 -9.89 20.43
N ARG A 582 20.56 -9.35 20.16
CA ARG A 582 19.33 -10.11 19.87
C ARG A 582 18.88 -11.02 21.03
N LYS A 583 19.43 -10.87 22.24
CA LYS A 583 18.98 -11.67 23.41
C LYS A 583 17.67 -11.17 24.00
N SER A 584 17.31 -9.92 23.73
CA SER A 584 16.01 -9.33 24.13
C SER A 584 14.83 -9.85 23.29
N GLN A 585 15.08 -10.49 22.15
CA GLN A 585 14.04 -11.03 21.27
C GLN A 585 14.09 -12.56 21.23
N GLU A 586 12.98 -13.22 21.58
CA GLU A 586 12.92 -14.68 21.48
C GLU A 586 13.01 -15.18 20.02
N ALA A 587 13.82 -16.22 19.81
CA ALA A 587 14.19 -16.77 18.52
C ALA A 587 13.11 -17.73 17.96
N ALA A 588 11.99 -17.16 17.50
CA ALA A 588 10.92 -17.92 16.85
C ALA A 588 10.84 -17.62 15.32
N GLY A 589 10.91 -18.69 14.51
CA GLY A 589 10.46 -18.74 13.10
C GLY A 589 11.10 -17.74 12.13
N HIS A 590 12.25 -18.11 11.53
CA HIS A 590 13.15 -17.17 10.84
C HIS A 590 12.71 -16.60 9.48
N SER A 591 11.64 -17.06 8.82
CA SER A 591 11.30 -16.60 7.45
C SER A 591 10.82 -15.15 7.40
N TRP A 592 9.80 -14.80 8.18
CA TRP A 592 9.16 -13.48 8.10
C TRP A 592 10.07 -12.34 8.59
N ARG A 593 10.96 -12.62 9.57
CA ARG A 593 11.94 -11.63 10.07
C ARG A 593 12.93 -11.21 8.98
N MET A 594 13.43 -12.14 8.17
CA MET A 594 14.30 -11.76 7.04
C MET A 594 13.54 -10.89 6.04
N ASN A 595 12.27 -11.21 5.75
CA ASN A 595 11.43 -10.39 4.87
C ASN A 595 11.10 -9.00 5.47
N LEU A 596 11.08 -8.86 6.80
CA LEU A 596 10.99 -7.57 7.50
C LEU A 596 12.28 -6.75 7.34
N THR A 597 13.44 -7.35 7.62
CA THR A 597 14.76 -6.74 7.37
C THR A 597 14.89 -6.29 5.91
N LEU A 598 14.38 -7.08 4.95
CA LEU A 598 14.31 -6.71 3.54
C LEU A 598 13.32 -5.56 3.24
N TYR A 599 12.18 -5.46 3.95
CA TYR A 599 11.30 -4.30 3.85
C TYR A 599 12.01 -3.03 4.34
N ASN A 600 12.72 -3.09 5.47
CA ASN A 600 13.45 -1.96 6.01
C ASN A 600 14.66 -1.58 5.13
N ALA A 601 15.37 -2.57 4.57
CA ALA A 601 16.38 -2.36 3.54
C ALA A 601 15.81 -1.69 2.27
N TRP A 602 14.62 -2.10 1.82
CA TRP A 602 13.91 -1.49 0.69
C TRP A 602 13.54 -0.03 0.94
N VAL A 603 13.10 0.32 2.15
CA VAL A 603 12.87 1.71 2.56
C VAL A 603 14.20 2.49 2.57
N HIS A 604 15.23 1.93 3.20
CA HIS A 604 16.53 2.58 3.33
C HIS A 604 17.20 2.84 1.97
N GLN A 605 17.19 1.83 1.09
CA GLN A 605 17.71 1.93 -0.29
C GLN A 605 17.03 3.06 -1.07
N ARG A 606 15.71 3.23 -0.92
CA ARG A 606 14.94 4.27 -1.60
C ARG A 606 15.19 5.68 -1.07
N ARG A 607 15.63 5.81 0.18
CA ARG A 607 15.92 7.10 0.81
C ARG A 607 17.39 7.52 0.66
N TRP A 608 18.32 6.56 0.77
CA TRP A 608 19.75 6.83 0.90
C TRP A 608 20.61 6.19 -0.19
N GLY A 609 20.05 5.30 -1.03
CA GLY A 609 20.82 4.50 -1.98
C GLY A 609 21.66 5.35 -2.95
N GLU A 610 21.08 6.40 -3.53
CA GLU A 610 21.78 7.33 -4.43
C GLU A 610 22.83 8.17 -3.68
N ALA A 611 22.50 8.66 -2.48
CA ALA A 611 23.39 9.50 -1.68
C ALA A 611 24.64 8.72 -1.21
N LEU A 612 24.46 7.49 -0.71
CA LEU A 612 25.54 6.59 -0.32
C LEU A 612 26.39 6.16 -1.52
N ALA A 613 25.75 5.88 -2.66
CA ALA A 613 26.44 5.54 -3.90
C ALA A 613 27.36 6.68 -4.38
N ALA A 614 26.86 7.91 -4.38
CA ALA A 614 27.60 9.09 -4.77
C ALA A 614 28.73 9.43 -3.79
N ALA A 615 28.49 9.34 -2.47
CA ALA A 615 29.45 9.71 -1.44
C ALA A 615 30.61 8.73 -1.27
N HIS A 616 30.39 7.43 -1.53
CA HIS A 616 31.37 6.37 -1.23
C HIS A 616 31.84 5.59 -2.47
N GLY A 617 31.47 6.01 -3.68
CA GLY A 617 31.86 5.34 -4.93
C GLY A 617 31.26 3.94 -5.10
N LEU A 618 30.28 3.58 -4.26
CA LEU A 618 29.56 2.32 -4.32
C LEU A 618 28.59 2.39 -5.51
N GLN A 619 28.87 1.70 -6.62
CA GLN A 619 27.98 1.70 -7.79
C GLN A 619 26.86 0.65 -7.63
N PRO A 620 25.59 1.04 -7.38
CA PRO A 620 24.47 0.12 -7.54
C PRO A 620 24.26 -0.14 -9.04
N VAL A 621 24.49 -1.38 -9.47
CA VAL A 621 24.25 -1.79 -10.85
C VAL A 621 22.75 -2.10 -11.01
N GLY A 622 21.98 -1.17 -11.57
CA GLY A 622 20.60 -1.50 -11.99
C GLY A 622 19.60 -0.36 -12.20
N MET A 623 19.75 0.81 -11.56
CA MET A 623 18.71 1.84 -11.69
C MET A 623 18.69 2.47 -13.10
N PRO A 624 17.55 2.47 -13.81
CA PRO A 624 17.40 3.21 -15.05
C PRO A 624 17.47 4.70 -14.73
N ARG A 625 18.40 5.43 -15.37
CA ARG A 625 18.51 6.88 -15.22
C ARG A 625 17.15 7.54 -15.46
N ALA A 626 16.70 8.34 -14.50
CA ALA A 626 15.63 9.29 -14.75
C ALA A 626 16.01 10.12 -15.99
N LYS A 627 15.14 10.14 -17.00
CA LYS A 627 15.35 11.00 -18.15
C LYS A 627 15.20 12.45 -17.71
N GLU A 628 16.29 13.21 -17.75
CA GLU A 628 16.25 14.66 -17.64
C GLU A 628 15.32 15.19 -18.73
N THR A 629 14.18 15.74 -18.33
CA THR A 629 13.31 16.52 -19.21
C THR A 629 13.89 17.91 -19.38
N VAL A 630 14.30 18.21 -20.61
CA VAL A 630 14.43 19.56 -21.17
C VAL A 630 13.17 19.86 -21.97
#